data_AF-A0A3N1HK07-F1
#
_entry.id   AF-A0A3N1HK07-F1
#
_cell.length_a   1.000
_cell.length_b   1.000
_cell.length_c   1.000
_cell.angle_alpha   90.00
_cell.angle_beta   90.00
_cell.angle_gamma   90.00
#
_symmetry.space_group_name_H-M   'P 1'
#
loop_
_entity.id
_entity.type
_entity.pdbx_description
1 polymer ?
#
loop_
_entity_poly.entity_id
_entity_poly.type
_entity_poly.pdbx_seq_one_letter_code
_entity_poly.pdbx_strand_id
1 'polypeptide(L)'
;MSPTLVGPARLVVVCGEGTCRSPMAVGLLAPGLGDGVDVGAAGLRAVRGTAVVDGARGPVLEHGGSLDALETARPADPGLLAGADLVLAVTRGHAAAVARAAPRAARWTFTLRELARLLEGRRVPGADPAARVRAAARVAAPLRTSAPPPRRPEDDDVPDPMSGPAGGFADSGAVVAAACAALVRALGPTT
;
A
#
# COMPACT_ATOMS: atom_id res chain seq x y z
N MET A 1 -22.37 -19.39 4.29
CA MET A 1 -22.33 -18.14 5.08
C MET A 1 -20.90 -17.96 5.56
N SER A 2 -20.16 -17.04 4.97
CA SER A 2 -18.79 -16.76 5.43
C SER A 2 -18.85 -16.02 6.77
N PRO A 3 -18.03 -16.38 7.77
CA PRO A 3 -17.99 -15.67 9.03
C PRO A 3 -17.63 -14.20 8.76
N THR A 4 -18.47 -13.28 9.20
CA THR A 4 -18.16 -11.86 9.21
C THR A 4 -16.96 -11.67 10.12
N LEU A 5 -15.79 -11.38 9.56
CA LEU A 5 -14.62 -11.01 10.35
C LEU A 5 -14.95 -9.70 11.09
N VAL A 6 -15.22 -9.83 12.39
CA VAL A 6 -15.45 -8.70 13.31
C VAL A 6 -14.09 -8.18 13.72
N GLY A 7 -13.69 -7.01 13.20
CA GLY A 7 -12.42 -6.36 13.49
C GLY A 7 -11.96 -5.45 12.35
N PRO A 8 -10.94 -4.61 12.56
CA PRO A 8 -10.38 -3.78 11.49
C PRO A 8 -9.78 -4.66 10.39
N ALA A 9 -9.90 -4.23 9.14
CA ALA A 9 -9.18 -4.88 8.03
C ALA A 9 -7.70 -4.50 8.10
N ARG A 10 -6.80 -5.43 7.76
CA ARG A 10 -5.35 -5.19 7.81
C ARG A 10 -4.78 -4.95 6.42
N LEU A 11 -4.24 -3.75 6.21
CA LEU A 11 -3.54 -3.36 4.99
C LEU A 11 -2.07 -3.11 5.30
N VAL A 12 -1.18 -3.87 4.66
CA VAL A 12 0.27 -3.74 4.88
C VAL A 12 0.93 -3.18 3.61
N VAL A 13 1.65 -2.07 3.75
CA VAL A 13 2.49 -1.52 2.67
C VAL A 13 3.94 -1.99 2.86
N VAL A 14 4.50 -2.62 1.82
CA VAL A 14 5.83 -3.24 1.86
C VAL A 14 6.81 -2.50 0.95
N CYS A 15 7.95 -2.10 1.50
CA CYS A 15 9.12 -1.69 0.72
C CYS A 15 10.38 -2.48 1.12
N GLY A 16 11.57 -2.05 0.66
CA GLY A 16 12.83 -2.72 0.97
C GLY A 16 13.14 -2.65 2.47
N GLU A 17 13.37 -1.44 2.98
CA GLU A 17 13.85 -1.21 4.36
C GLU A 17 12.73 -0.84 5.35
N GLY A 18 11.54 -0.48 4.86
CA GLY A 18 10.41 -0.08 5.70
C GLY A 18 10.49 1.36 6.24
N THR A 19 11.40 2.20 5.74
CA THR A 19 11.71 3.53 6.31
C THR A 19 11.41 4.73 5.41
N CYS A 20 11.12 4.52 4.11
CA CYS A 20 10.88 5.62 3.15
C CYS A 20 9.49 5.55 2.48
N ARG A 21 9.36 4.73 1.42
CA ARG A 21 8.17 4.69 0.55
C ARG A 21 6.94 4.08 1.21
N SER A 22 7.10 3.02 2.02
CA SER A 22 5.95 2.44 2.73
C SER A 22 5.42 3.35 3.85
N PRO A 23 6.24 4.01 4.69
CA PRO A 23 5.75 5.04 5.61
C PRO A 23 5.00 6.19 4.93
N MET A 24 5.47 6.67 3.77
CA MET A 24 4.74 7.69 3.00
C MET A 24 3.31 7.22 2.67
N ALA A 25 3.20 6.01 2.13
CA ALA A 25 1.90 5.45 1.75
C ALA A 25 0.99 5.25 2.98
N VAL A 26 1.54 4.84 4.14
CA VAL A 26 0.76 4.73 5.38
C VAL A 26 0.18 6.08 5.79
N GLY A 27 1.01 7.14 5.84
CA GLY A 27 0.56 8.47 6.22
C GLY A 27 -0.50 9.08 5.30
N LEU A 28 -0.55 8.62 4.04
CA LEU A 28 -1.50 9.08 3.03
C LEU A 28 -2.76 8.19 2.95
N LEU A 29 -2.66 6.90 3.29
CA LEU A 29 -3.79 5.97 3.26
C LEU A 29 -4.59 6.00 4.57
N ALA A 30 -3.92 5.97 5.73
CA ALA A 30 -4.57 5.78 7.02
C ALA A 30 -5.68 6.82 7.28
N PRO A 31 -5.46 8.14 7.09
CA PRO A 31 -6.50 9.14 7.32
C PRO A 31 -7.71 8.98 6.38
N GLY A 32 -7.47 8.50 5.15
CA GLY A 32 -8.51 8.36 4.13
C GLY A 32 -9.32 7.06 4.22
N LEU A 33 -8.81 6.04 4.90
CA LEU A 33 -9.49 4.76 5.07
C LEU A 33 -10.28 4.66 6.39
N GLY A 34 -9.93 5.48 7.38
CA GLY A 34 -10.61 5.56 8.67
C GLY A 34 -10.37 4.36 9.59
N ASP A 35 -10.95 4.41 10.79
CA ASP A 35 -10.63 3.50 11.92
C ASP A 35 -10.99 2.02 11.69
N GLY A 36 -11.76 1.73 10.65
CA GLY A 36 -12.08 0.35 10.25
C GLY A 36 -10.92 -0.37 9.54
N VAL A 37 -9.83 0.32 9.22
CA VAL A 37 -8.67 -0.25 8.52
C VAL A 37 -7.39 0.06 9.27
N ASP A 38 -6.72 -0.98 9.72
CA ASP A 38 -5.36 -0.92 10.26
C ASP A 38 -4.37 -0.89 9.09
N VAL A 39 -3.72 0.25 8.91
CA VAL A 39 -2.77 0.53 7.82
C VAL A 39 -1.36 0.60 8.40
N GLY A 40 -0.50 -0.35 8.02
CA GLY A 40 0.85 -0.41 8.57
C GLY A 40 1.93 -0.55 7.49
N ALA A 41 3.16 -0.18 7.84
CA ALA A 41 4.34 -0.38 7.01
C ALA A 41 5.10 -1.65 7.43
N ALA A 42 5.80 -2.26 6.47
CA ALA A 42 6.81 -3.28 6.71
C ALA A 42 7.92 -3.22 5.66
N GLY A 43 9.08 -3.78 5.98
CA GLY A 43 10.22 -3.88 5.06
C GLY A 43 10.72 -5.31 4.92
N LEU A 44 11.06 -5.72 3.69
CA LEU A 44 11.62 -7.03 3.37
C LEU A 44 12.98 -7.28 4.03
N ARG A 45 13.74 -6.22 4.30
CA ARG A 45 15.05 -6.23 4.98
C ARG A 45 15.06 -5.32 6.22
N ALA A 46 13.89 -4.93 6.69
CA ALA A 46 13.77 -3.98 7.79
C ALA A 46 14.48 -4.47 9.06
N VAL A 47 15.26 -3.57 9.65
CA VAL A 47 15.70 -3.69 11.04
C VAL A 47 14.58 -3.13 11.91
N ARG A 48 14.12 -3.93 12.87
CA ARG A 48 13.02 -3.53 13.76
C ARG A 48 13.40 -2.30 14.56
N GLY A 49 12.50 -1.32 14.64
CA GLY A 49 12.69 -0.10 15.42
C GLY A 49 13.45 1.00 14.68
N THR A 50 13.91 0.79 13.44
CA THR A 50 14.55 1.84 12.65
C THR A 50 13.55 2.96 12.35
N ALA A 51 13.97 4.20 12.61
CA ALA A 51 13.14 5.37 12.38
C ALA A 51 12.84 5.59 10.89
N VAL A 52 11.67 6.17 10.62
CA VAL A 52 11.33 6.70 9.29
C VAL A 52 12.32 7.81 8.95
N VAL A 53 12.83 7.82 7.72
CA VAL A 53 13.78 8.85 7.29
C VAL A 53 13.08 10.21 7.17
N ASP A 54 13.75 11.30 7.55
CA ASP A 54 13.15 12.64 7.58
C ASP A 54 12.60 13.08 6.22
N GLY A 55 13.30 12.73 5.13
CA GLY A 55 12.87 13.04 3.76
C GLY A 55 11.50 12.47 3.40
N ALA A 56 11.04 11.40 4.08
CA ALA A 56 9.72 10.81 3.84
C ALA A 56 8.57 11.61 4.46
N ARG A 57 8.85 12.46 5.46
CA ARG A 57 7.82 13.19 6.23
C ARG A 57 7.25 14.38 5.44
N GLY A 58 8.12 15.10 4.72
CA GLY A 58 7.75 16.28 3.94
C GLY A 58 6.64 15.99 2.92
N PRO A 59 6.80 15.01 2.01
CA PRO A 59 5.80 14.71 1.00
C PRO A 59 4.46 14.22 1.58
N VAL A 60 4.47 13.55 2.75
CA VAL A 60 3.22 13.15 3.43
C VAL A 60 2.41 14.39 3.80
N LEU A 61 3.05 15.38 4.42
CA LEU A 61 2.39 16.63 4.82
C LEU A 61 1.97 17.46 3.60
N GLU A 62 2.83 17.56 2.59
CA GLU A 62 2.57 18.31 1.35
C GLU A 62 1.30 17.82 0.64
N HIS A 63 1.04 16.52 0.69
CA HIS A 63 -0.13 15.89 0.07
C HIS A 63 -1.30 15.66 1.04
N GLY A 64 -1.31 16.37 2.18
CA GLY A 64 -2.44 16.36 3.13
C GLY A 64 -2.60 15.08 3.94
N GLY A 65 -1.56 14.27 4.03
CA GLY A 65 -1.51 13.09 4.90
C GLY A 65 -1.23 13.45 6.37
N SER A 66 -1.13 12.41 7.21
CA SER A 66 -0.76 12.54 8.62
C SER A 66 0.51 11.75 8.93
N LEU A 67 1.29 12.26 9.88
CA LEU A 67 2.47 11.58 10.43
C LEU A 67 2.12 10.70 11.64
N ASP A 68 0.89 10.73 12.15
CA ASP A 68 0.49 10.02 13.37
C ASP A 68 0.50 8.50 13.21
N ALA A 69 0.23 8.02 12.00
CA ALA A 69 0.24 6.60 11.65
C ALA A 69 1.63 6.07 11.29
N LEU A 70 2.68 6.90 11.31
CA LEU A 70 4.04 6.47 10.97
C LEU A 70 4.65 5.72 12.15
N GLU A 71 4.81 4.42 11.96
CA GLU A 71 5.52 3.56 12.90
C GLU A 71 7.00 3.39 12.50
N THR A 72 7.83 3.00 13.47
CA THR A 72 9.19 2.52 13.18
C THR A 72 9.15 1.27 12.31
N ALA A 73 10.18 1.07 11.49
CA ALA A 73 10.27 -0.07 10.60
C ALA A 73 10.14 -1.41 11.34
N ARG A 74 9.50 -2.37 10.69
CA ARG A 74 9.37 -3.76 11.15
C ARG A 74 9.52 -4.74 9.97
N PRO A 75 10.01 -5.96 10.22
CA PRO A 75 10.13 -6.99 9.18
C PRO A 75 8.79 -7.36 8.53
N ALA A 76 8.80 -7.55 7.21
CA ALA A 76 7.70 -8.15 6.46
C ALA A 76 7.75 -9.69 6.59
N ASP A 77 7.57 -10.19 7.81
CA ASP A 77 7.64 -11.63 8.08
C ASP A 77 6.42 -12.40 7.54
N PRO A 78 6.53 -13.73 7.33
CA PRO A 78 5.44 -14.53 6.77
C PRO A 78 4.14 -14.48 7.58
N GLY A 79 4.21 -14.31 8.91
CA GLY A 79 3.04 -14.23 9.78
C GLY A 79 2.27 -12.92 9.57
N LEU A 80 3.00 -11.80 9.52
CA LEU A 80 2.43 -10.49 9.18
C LEU A 80 1.76 -10.51 7.80
N LEU A 81 2.46 -11.05 6.79
CA LEU A 81 1.95 -11.12 5.43
C LEU A 81 0.74 -12.05 5.30
N ALA A 82 0.75 -13.19 5.99
CA ALA A 82 -0.36 -14.15 5.99
C ALA A 82 -1.62 -13.61 6.71
N GLY A 83 -1.44 -12.73 7.70
CA GLY A 83 -2.52 -12.11 8.46
C GLY A 83 -3.07 -10.81 7.87
N ALA A 84 -2.53 -10.33 6.75
CA ALA A 84 -3.04 -9.15 6.06
C ALA A 84 -4.25 -9.51 5.17
N ASP A 85 -5.22 -8.60 5.09
CA ASP A 85 -6.33 -8.68 4.13
C ASP A 85 -5.89 -8.14 2.74
N LEU A 86 -4.92 -7.24 2.72
CA LEU A 86 -4.35 -6.64 1.51
C LEU A 86 -2.87 -6.28 1.73
N VAL A 87 -2.00 -6.63 0.76
CA VAL A 87 -0.58 -6.23 0.77
C VAL A 87 -0.30 -5.36 -0.45
N LEU A 88 0.28 -4.18 -0.21
CA LEU A 88 0.68 -3.23 -1.24
C LEU A 88 2.21 -3.13 -1.27
N ALA A 89 2.82 -3.74 -2.27
CA ALA A 89 4.25 -3.59 -2.50
C ALA A 89 4.55 -2.29 -3.25
N VAL A 90 5.61 -1.57 -2.91
CA VAL A 90 5.93 -0.31 -3.63
C VAL A 90 6.62 -0.55 -4.98
N THR A 91 7.06 -1.78 -5.27
CA THR A 91 7.55 -2.19 -6.60
C THR A 91 7.15 -3.64 -6.90
N ARG A 92 7.19 -4.03 -8.17
CA ARG A 92 7.03 -5.41 -8.65
C ARG A 92 8.09 -6.34 -8.08
N GLY A 93 9.32 -5.86 -7.94
CA GLY A 93 10.40 -6.62 -7.28
C GLY A 93 10.07 -6.94 -5.82
N HIS A 94 9.49 -5.98 -5.09
CA HIS A 94 8.99 -6.19 -3.73
C HIS A 94 7.77 -7.14 -3.72
N ALA A 95 6.83 -7.00 -4.66
CA ALA A 95 5.69 -7.91 -4.77
C ALA A 95 6.13 -9.36 -5.01
N ALA A 96 7.11 -9.58 -5.89
CA ALA A 96 7.70 -10.89 -6.14
C ALA A 96 8.42 -11.44 -4.91
N ALA A 97 9.09 -10.59 -4.12
CA ALA A 97 9.72 -11.01 -2.87
C ALA A 97 8.69 -11.41 -1.80
N VAL A 98 7.60 -10.66 -1.67
CA VAL A 98 6.45 -11.03 -0.82
C VAL A 98 5.88 -12.39 -1.24
N ALA A 99 5.67 -12.61 -2.54
CA ALA A 99 5.14 -13.88 -3.05
C ALA A 99 6.09 -15.07 -2.79
N ARG A 100 7.41 -14.85 -2.81
CA ARG A 100 8.39 -15.89 -2.43
C ARG A 100 8.38 -16.19 -0.93
N ALA A 101 8.30 -15.16 -0.09
CA ALA A 101 8.32 -15.31 1.37
C ALA A 101 7.00 -15.86 1.95
N ALA A 102 5.87 -15.48 1.36
CA ALA A 102 4.54 -15.90 1.77
C ALA A 102 3.66 -16.20 0.53
N PRO A 103 3.80 -17.38 -0.10
CA PRO A 103 3.09 -17.72 -1.35
C PRO A 103 1.58 -17.56 -1.27
N ARG A 104 0.97 -17.81 -0.11
CA ARG A 104 -0.46 -17.58 0.09
C ARG A 104 -0.82 -16.12 -0.12
N ALA A 105 0.00 -15.18 0.35
CA ALA A 105 -0.24 -13.74 0.28
C ALA A 105 -0.24 -13.18 -1.14
N ALA A 106 0.34 -13.90 -2.11
CA ALA A 106 0.36 -13.49 -3.51
C ALA A 106 -1.04 -13.18 -4.06
N ARG A 107 -2.09 -13.89 -3.61
CA ARG A 107 -3.46 -13.66 -4.09
C ARG A 107 -4.08 -12.34 -3.61
N TRP A 108 -3.54 -11.70 -2.57
CA TRP A 108 -3.93 -10.37 -2.09
C TRP A 108 -2.76 -9.38 -2.12
N THR A 109 -1.72 -9.67 -2.91
CA THR A 109 -0.59 -8.76 -3.12
C THR A 109 -0.71 -8.08 -4.48
N PHE A 110 -0.56 -6.76 -4.46
CA PHE A 110 -0.49 -5.90 -5.65
C PHE A 110 0.66 -4.92 -5.46
N THR A 111 1.16 -4.33 -6.54
CA THR A 111 1.91 -3.08 -6.34
C THR A 111 0.92 -1.95 -5.98
N LEU A 112 1.40 -0.95 -5.24
CA LEU A 112 0.60 0.23 -4.88
C LEU A 112 -0.02 0.88 -6.13
N ARG A 113 0.80 1.09 -7.16
CA ARG A 113 0.40 1.72 -8.42
C ARG A 113 -0.46 0.80 -9.30
N GLU A 114 -0.17 -0.51 -9.31
CA GLU A 114 -0.99 -1.49 -10.00
C GLU A 114 -2.43 -1.47 -9.46
N LEU A 115 -2.60 -1.58 -8.14
CA LEU A 115 -3.94 -1.61 -7.56
C LEU A 115 -4.69 -0.30 -7.80
N ALA A 116 -4.01 0.84 -7.66
CA ALA A 116 -4.57 2.15 -7.96
C ALA A 116 -5.07 2.22 -9.41
N ARG A 117 -4.24 1.79 -10.38
CA ARG A 117 -4.60 1.74 -11.81
C ARG A 117 -5.78 0.82 -12.09
N LEU A 118 -5.81 -0.38 -11.50
CA LEU A 118 -6.90 -1.35 -11.71
C LEU A 118 -8.23 -0.85 -11.13
N LEU A 119 -8.20 -0.12 -10.01
CA LEU A 119 -9.37 0.41 -9.33
C LEU A 119 -9.71 1.86 -9.73
N GLU A 120 -8.99 2.48 -10.67
CA GLU A 120 -9.22 3.86 -11.06
C GLU A 120 -10.68 4.06 -11.55
N GLY A 121 -11.34 5.09 -11.02
CA GLY A 121 -12.75 5.38 -11.30
C GLY A 121 -13.74 4.34 -10.78
N ARG A 122 -13.31 3.37 -9.95
CA ARG A 122 -14.17 2.30 -9.42
C ARG A 122 -14.32 2.41 -7.91
N ARG A 123 -15.51 2.08 -7.43
CA ARG A 123 -15.77 1.83 -6.02
C ARG A 123 -15.76 0.33 -5.76
N VAL A 124 -14.98 -0.13 -4.78
CA VAL A 124 -15.04 -1.53 -4.37
C VAL A 124 -16.34 -1.77 -3.59
N PRO A 125 -17.13 -2.82 -3.89
CA PRO A 125 -18.32 -3.15 -3.13
C PRO A 125 -17.99 -3.50 -1.67
N GLY A 126 -18.73 -2.92 -0.73
CA GLY A 126 -18.59 -3.15 0.71
C GLY A 126 -19.36 -2.12 1.53
N ALA A 127 -19.92 -2.55 2.66
CA ALA A 127 -20.70 -1.69 3.55
C ALA A 127 -19.86 -0.58 4.19
N ASP A 128 -18.62 -0.91 4.56
CA ASP A 128 -17.65 -0.03 5.21
C ASP A 128 -16.25 -0.18 4.55
N PRO A 129 -15.28 0.67 4.91
CA PRO A 129 -13.91 0.55 4.38
C PRO A 129 -13.25 -0.80 4.63
N ALA A 130 -13.52 -1.44 5.78
CA ALA A 130 -12.94 -2.74 6.12
C ALA A 130 -13.40 -3.84 5.15
N ALA A 131 -14.70 -3.88 4.84
CA ALA A 131 -15.28 -4.78 3.85
C ALA A 131 -14.73 -4.52 2.45
N ARG A 132 -14.49 -3.24 2.09
CA ARG A 132 -13.89 -2.87 0.79
C ARG A 132 -12.45 -3.34 0.68
N VAL A 133 -11.62 -3.16 1.70
CA VAL A 133 -10.24 -3.66 1.72
C VAL A 133 -10.21 -5.18 1.54
N ARG A 134 -11.05 -5.92 2.28
CA ARG A 134 -11.16 -7.39 2.15
C ARG A 134 -11.64 -7.85 0.78
N ALA A 135 -12.49 -7.05 0.12
CA ALA A 135 -12.98 -7.34 -1.22
C ALA A 135 -12.02 -6.91 -2.34
N ALA A 136 -11.06 -6.02 -2.07
CA ALA A 136 -10.23 -5.35 -3.07
C ALA A 136 -9.50 -6.35 -3.98
N ALA A 137 -8.84 -7.35 -3.40
CA ALA A 137 -8.11 -8.36 -4.17
C ALA A 137 -9.02 -9.16 -5.12
N ARG A 138 -10.21 -9.55 -4.64
CA ARG A 138 -11.21 -10.28 -5.46
C ARG A 138 -11.72 -9.43 -6.61
N VAL A 139 -11.87 -8.12 -6.41
CA VAL A 139 -12.33 -7.19 -7.44
C VAL A 139 -11.22 -6.87 -8.45
N ALA A 140 -9.98 -6.67 -7.97
CA ALA A 140 -8.86 -6.26 -8.80
C ALA A 140 -8.23 -7.43 -9.59
N ALA A 141 -8.21 -8.65 -9.05
CA ALA A 141 -7.52 -9.77 -9.68
C ALA A 141 -8.00 -10.08 -11.12
N PRO A 142 -9.31 -10.12 -11.44
CA PRO A 142 -9.77 -10.31 -12.82
C PRO A 142 -9.38 -9.17 -13.76
N LEU A 143 -9.17 -7.96 -13.23
CA LEU A 143 -8.81 -6.77 -14.01
C LEU A 143 -7.37 -6.82 -14.54
N ARG A 144 -6.49 -7.66 -13.97
CA ARG A 144 -5.15 -7.87 -14.52
C ARG A 144 -5.17 -8.37 -15.96
N THR A 145 -6.21 -9.12 -16.33
CA THR A 145 -6.37 -9.69 -17.68
C THR A 145 -7.19 -8.79 -18.59
N SER A 146 -8.16 -8.05 -18.05
CA SER A 146 -9.13 -7.28 -18.85
C SER A 146 -8.84 -5.78 -18.95
N ALA A 147 -8.08 -5.21 -18.02
CA ALA A 147 -7.67 -3.81 -18.09
C ALA A 147 -6.41 -3.65 -18.96
N PRO A 148 -6.22 -2.49 -19.61
CA PRO A 148 -4.98 -2.19 -20.31
C PRO A 148 -3.76 -2.33 -19.37
N PRO A 149 -2.69 -3.02 -19.81
CA PRO A 149 -1.46 -3.08 -19.05
C PRO A 149 -0.81 -1.69 -18.95
N PRO A 150 0.12 -1.47 -18.00
CA PRO A 150 0.90 -0.25 -17.99
C PRO A 150 1.73 -0.14 -19.29
N ARG A 151 2.09 1.07 -19.71
CA ARG A 151 2.87 1.28 -20.94
C ARG A 151 4.22 0.58 -20.85
N ARG A 152 4.86 0.70 -19.68
CA ARG A 152 6.02 -0.08 -19.30
C ARG A 152 5.73 -0.76 -17.96
N PRO A 153 6.21 -1.99 -17.72
CA PRO A 153 6.03 -2.65 -16.44
C PRO A 153 6.49 -1.79 -15.24
N GLU A 154 7.53 -0.98 -15.40
CA GLU A 154 8.10 -0.08 -14.38
C GLU A 154 7.15 1.07 -14.01
N ASP A 155 6.14 1.36 -14.82
CA ASP A 155 5.14 2.39 -14.50
C ASP A 155 4.21 1.94 -13.34
N ASP A 156 4.28 0.68 -12.90
CA ASP A 156 3.65 0.17 -11.68
C ASP A 156 4.62 0.18 -10.46
N ASP A 157 5.85 0.70 -10.61
CA ASP A 157 6.84 0.86 -9.55
C ASP A 157 6.86 2.30 -8.98
N VAL A 158 7.03 2.43 -7.67
CA VAL A 158 7.31 3.71 -7.01
C VAL A 158 8.83 3.98 -7.09
N PRO A 159 9.26 5.12 -7.67
CA PRO A 159 10.67 5.49 -7.76
C PRO A 159 11.37 5.46 -6.40
N ASP A 160 12.61 4.97 -6.36
CA ASP A 160 13.41 4.96 -5.14
C ASP A 160 13.97 6.36 -4.84
N PRO A 161 13.54 7.04 -3.76
CA PRO A 161 14.03 8.38 -3.45
C PRO A 161 15.50 8.40 -3.03
N MET A 162 16.08 7.25 -2.65
CA MET A 162 17.45 7.17 -2.13
C MET A 162 18.53 7.08 -3.22
N SER A 163 18.16 6.74 -4.45
CA SER A 163 19.11 6.41 -5.53
C SER A 163 19.25 7.51 -6.58
N GLY A 164 18.83 8.75 -6.28
CA GLY A 164 18.65 9.81 -7.28
C GLY A 164 19.23 11.18 -6.90
N PRO A 165 19.04 12.18 -7.78
CA PRO A 165 19.46 13.56 -7.55
C PRO A 165 18.62 14.23 -6.43
N ALA A 166 19.01 15.44 -6.04
CA ALA A 166 18.24 16.26 -5.12
C ALA A 166 16.77 16.36 -5.58
N GLY A 167 15.81 16.07 -4.69
CA GLY A 167 14.37 16.06 -5.00
C GLY A 167 13.71 14.67 -5.09
N GLY A 168 14.47 13.57 -5.03
CA GLY A 168 13.92 12.22 -5.17
C GLY A 168 12.76 11.87 -4.21
N PHE A 169 12.73 12.47 -3.02
CA PHE A 169 11.62 12.30 -2.07
C PHE A 169 10.33 12.98 -2.53
N ALA A 170 10.41 14.16 -3.15
CA ALA A 170 9.24 14.86 -3.70
C ALA A 170 8.64 14.07 -4.87
N ASP A 171 9.49 13.62 -5.81
CA ASP A 171 9.05 12.83 -6.96
C ASP A 171 8.41 11.50 -6.54
N SER A 172 9.05 10.78 -5.61
CA SER A 172 8.51 9.54 -5.05
C SER A 172 7.21 9.80 -4.29
N GLY A 173 7.17 10.88 -3.51
CA GLY A 173 6.00 11.31 -2.75
C GLY A 173 4.79 11.62 -3.62
N ALA A 174 4.97 12.38 -4.71
CA ALA A 174 3.90 12.70 -5.67
C ALA A 174 3.31 11.44 -6.30
N VAL A 175 4.17 10.47 -6.65
CA VAL A 175 3.75 9.16 -7.17
C VAL A 175 2.94 8.38 -6.13
N VAL A 176 3.41 8.33 -4.89
CA VAL A 176 2.70 7.64 -3.79
C VAL A 176 1.36 8.32 -3.54
N ALA A 177 1.32 9.64 -3.45
CA ALA A 177 0.11 10.42 -3.20
C ALA A 177 -0.96 10.20 -4.27
N ALA A 178 -0.60 10.22 -5.56
CA ALA A 178 -1.55 9.95 -6.64
C ALA A 178 -2.18 8.55 -6.52
N ALA A 179 -1.37 7.53 -6.24
CA ALA A 179 -1.85 6.16 -6.07
C ALA A 179 -2.72 6.02 -4.80
N CYS A 180 -2.28 6.59 -3.68
CA CYS A 180 -3.04 6.58 -2.42
C CYS A 180 -4.39 7.29 -2.57
N ALA A 181 -4.45 8.43 -3.26
CA ALA A 181 -5.70 9.15 -3.50
C ALA A 181 -6.70 8.31 -4.31
N ALA A 182 -6.25 7.58 -5.34
CA ALA A 182 -7.10 6.66 -6.09
C ALA A 182 -7.62 5.51 -5.22
N LEU A 183 -6.77 4.94 -4.36
CA LEU A 183 -7.16 3.87 -3.44
C LEU A 183 -8.12 4.37 -2.35
N VAL A 184 -7.94 5.58 -1.82
CA VAL A 184 -8.88 6.19 -0.86
C VAL A 184 -10.25 6.38 -1.50
N ARG A 185 -10.35 6.83 -2.77
CA ARG A 185 -11.64 6.90 -3.48
C ARG A 185 -12.29 5.52 -3.62
N ALA A 186 -11.49 4.50 -3.93
CA ALA A 186 -11.98 3.15 -4.18
C ALA A 186 -12.37 2.39 -2.90
N LEU A 187 -11.69 2.65 -1.77
CA LEU A 187 -11.74 1.83 -0.55
C LEU A 187 -12.24 2.60 0.69
N GLY A 188 -12.10 3.93 0.72
CA GLY A 188 -12.46 4.76 1.88
C GLY A 188 -13.97 4.92 2.11
N PRO A 189 -14.41 5.75 3.07
CA PRO A 189 -15.82 5.97 3.40
C PRO A 189 -16.67 6.45 2.21
N THR A 190 -17.99 6.28 2.28
CA THR A 190 -18.91 6.92 1.31
C THR A 190 -19.24 8.28 1.89
N THR A 191 -18.79 9.34 1.22
CA THR A 191 -19.16 10.72 1.57
C THR A 191 -20.58 11.00 1.12
#